data_AF-A4SU83-F1
#
_entry.id   AF-A4SU83-F1
#
_cell.length_a   1.000
_cell.length_b   1.000
_cell.length_c   1.000
_cell.angle_alpha   90.00
_cell.angle_beta   90.00
_cell.angle_gamma   90.00
#
_symmetry.space_group_name_H-M   'P 1'
#
loop_
_entity.id
_entity.type
_entity.pdbx_description
1 polymer ?
#
loop_
_entity_poly.entity_id
_entity_poly.type
_entity_poly.pdbx_seq_one_letter_code
_entity_poly.pdbx_strand_id
1 'polypeptide(L)'
;MAGVKVSELEYQGRLDGRHAWVHDGFWFYWTEKANVVTSDLAGLEPFCLLRLALVRGEQNSIRAFTKTDAKRGIIDMLNRK
;
A
#
# COMPACT_ATOMS: atom_id res chain seq x y z
N MET A 1 16.60 11.64 -9.31
CA MET A 1 16.31 10.19 -9.17
C MET A 1 14.90 9.97 -9.70
N ALA A 2 14.71 9.06 -10.66
CA ALA A 2 13.37 8.72 -11.13
C ALA A 2 12.58 8.03 -10.00
N GLY A 3 11.30 8.34 -9.85
CA GLY A 3 10.45 7.69 -8.85
C GLY A 3 10.20 6.22 -9.17
N VAL A 4 9.90 5.43 -8.14
CA VAL A 4 9.48 4.03 -8.23
C VAL A 4 8.20 3.93 -9.05
N LYS A 5 8.22 3.06 -10.05
CA LYS A 5 7.07 2.78 -10.92
C LYS A 5 6.23 1.64 -10.35
N VAL A 6 4.94 1.61 -10.74
CA VAL A 6 4.00 0.53 -10.38
C VAL A 6 4.49 -0.86 -10.83
N SER A 7 5.23 -0.92 -11.93
CA SER A 7 5.81 -2.16 -12.48
C SER A 7 6.97 -2.70 -11.66
N GLU A 8 7.65 -1.86 -10.88
CA GLU A 8 8.82 -2.23 -10.06
C GLU A 8 8.41 -2.74 -8.67
N LEU A 9 7.12 -2.64 -8.32
CA LEU A 9 6.55 -3.20 -7.11
C LEU A 9 5.89 -4.55 -7.45
N GLU A 10 6.66 -5.61 -7.26
CA GLU A 10 6.30 -6.99 -7.61
C GLU A 10 5.29 -7.55 -6.62
N TYR A 11 4.23 -8.18 -7.12
CA TYR A 11 3.21 -8.79 -6.27
C TYR A 11 3.53 -10.28 -6.06
N GLN A 12 3.64 -10.69 -4.80
CA GLN A 12 4.06 -12.05 -4.40
C GLN A 12 2.88 -12.95 -3.98
N GLY A 13 1.63 -12.49 -4.14
CA GLY A 13 0.46 -13.24 -3.70
C GLY A 13 0.05 -12.92 -2.27
N ARG A 14 -0.38 -13.95 -1.53
CA ARG A 14 -0.74 -13.83 -0.11
C ARG A 14 0.21 -14.64 0.76
N LEU A 15 0.72 -14.00 1.81
CA LEU A 15 1.53 -14.62 2.86
C LEU A 15 0.83 -14.39 4.19
N ASP A 16 0.55 -15.45 4.94
CA ASP A 16 -0.19 -15.41 6.21
C ASP A 16 -1.51 -14.60 6.12
N GLY A 17 -2.26 -14.79 5.04
CA GLY A 17 -3.52 -14.09 4.79
C GLY A 17 -3.38 -12.63 4.31
N ARG A 18 -2.16 -12.09 4.18
CA ARG A 18 -1.89 -10.71 3.79
C ARG A 18 -1.39 -10.62 2.36
N HIS A 19 -1.84 -9.63 1.61
CA HIS A 19 -1.27 -9.32 0.31
C HIS A 19 0.18 -8.84 0.47
N ALA A 20 1.09 -9.41 -0.31
CA ALA A 20 2.52 -9.13 -0.20
C ALA A 20 3.07 -8.54 -1.50
N TRP A 21 3.93 -7.54 -1.36
CA TRP A 21 4.74 -6.98 -2.44
C TRP A 21 6.21 -6.90 -2.06
N VAL A 22 7.07 -6.90 -3.08
CA VAL A 22 8.51 -6.73 -2.94
C VAL A 22 8.99 -5.62 -3.87
N HIS A 23 9.87 -4.77 -3.35
CA HIS A 23 10.64 -3.81 -4.12
C HIS A 23 12.03 -3.68 -3.54
N ASP A 24 13.07 -3.88 -4.36
CA ASP A 24 14.48 -3.77 -3.97
C ASP A 24 14.83 -4.55 -2.68
N GLY A 25 14.27 -5.76 -2.55
CA GLY A 25 14.47 -6.63 -1.38
C GLY A 25 13.63 -6.27 -0.14
N PHE A 26 12.95 -5.13 -0.13
CA PHE A 26 12.02 -4.74 0.93
C PHE A 26 10.64 -5.34 0.70
N TRP A 27 10.02 -5.82 1.78
CA TRP A 27 8.70 -6.43 1.77
C TRP A 27 7.64 -5.48 2.31
N PHE A 28 6.44 -5.57 1.75
CA PHE A 28 5.28 -4.80 2.16
C PHE A 28 4.05 -5.70 2.26
N TYR A 29 3.32 -5.59 3.37
CA TYR A 29 2.19 -6.45 3.69
C TYR A 29 0.93 -5.64 3.94
N TRP A 30 -0.19 -6.10 3.40
CA TRP A 30 -1.49 -5.47 3.59
C TRP A 30 -2.60 -6.49 3.80
N THR A 31 -3.36 -6.32 4.88
CA THR A 31 -4.56 -7.10 5.17
C THR A 31 -5.77 -6.46 4.50
N GLU A 32 -6.69 -7.27 3.98
CA GLU A 32 -7.90 -6.75 3.35
C GLU A 32 -8.64 -5.74 4.25
N LYS A 33 -9.10 -4.63 3.64
CA LYS A 33 -9.83 -3.53 4.27
C LYS A 33 -9.03 -2.71 5.29
N ALA A 34 -7.81 -3.10 5.63
CA ALA A 34 -6.95 -2.34 6.54
C ALA A 34 -6.57 -0.99 5.94
N ASN A 35 -6.39 0.01 6.80
CA ASN A 35 -5.92 1.34 6.42
C ASN A 35 -4.39 1.51 6.56
N VAL A 36 -3.65 0.43 6.77
CA VAL A 36 -2.21 0.46 7.00
C VAL A 36 -1.53 -0.64 6.20
N VAL A 37 -0.36 -0.32 5.64
CA VAL A 37 0.59 -1.27 5.08
C VAL A 37 1.76 -1.40 6.06
N THR A 38 2.27 -2.60 6.28
CA THR A 38 3.40 -2.87 7.19
C THR A 38 4.63 -3.35 6.44
N SER A 39 5.82 -3.11 6.98
CA SER A 39 7.10 -3.61 6.45
C SER A 39 7.48 -4.99 6.99
N ASP A 40 6.75 -5.47 7.99
CA ASP A 40 6.94 -6.77 8.62
C ASP A 40 5.68 -7.65 8.50
N LEU A 41 5.90 -8.97 8.52
CA LEU A 41 4.81 -9.94 8.41
C LEU A 41 3.94 -9.98 9.67
N ALA A 42 4.50 -9.70 10.86
CA ALA A 42 3.74 -9.69 12.11
C ALA A 42 2.73 -8.51 12.15
N GLY A 43 2.98 -7.44 11.41
CA GLY A 43 2.15 -6.24 11.34
C GLY A 43 2.41 -5.23 12.44
N LEU A 44 3.62 -5.24 12.98
CA LEU A 44 4.03 -4.37 14.08
C LEU A 44 4.69 -3.08 13.58
N GLU A 45 5.25 -3.09 12.38
CA GLU A 45 5.99 -1.99 11.78
C GLU A 45 5.15 -1.33 10.68
N PRO A 46 4.44 -0.23 10.97
CA PRO A 46 3.68 0.48 9.96
C PRO A 46 4.63 1.16 8.95
N PHE A 47 4.45 0.85 7.68
CA PHE A 47 5.15 1.50 6.57
C PHE A 47 4.40 2.73 6.07
N CYS A 48 3.11 2.61 5.78
CA CYS A 48 2.29 3.75 5.37
C CYS A 48 0.81 3.62 5.75
N LEU A 49 0.18 4.78 5.97
CA LEU A 49 -1.27 4.88 6.17
C LEU A 49 -1.94 5.16 4.83
N LEU A 50 -2.95 4.36 4.51
CA LEU A 50 -3.80 4.54 3.35
C LEU A 50 -4.82 5.65 3.61
N ARG A 51 -5.02 6.50 2.61
CA ARG A 51 -5.99 7.60 2.64
C ARG A 51 -6.81 7.58 1.37
N LEU A 52 -8.11 7.79 1.50
CA LEU A 52 -8.96 8.05 0.35
C LEU A 52 -8.74 9.51 -0.07
N ALA A 53 -8.45 9.73 -1.35
CA ALA A 53 -8.39 11.06 -1.90
C ALA A 53 -9.79 11.70 -1.83
N LEU A 54 -9.87 12.92 -1.31
CA LEU A 54 -11.09 13.69 -1.32
C LEU A 54 -11.17 14.48 -2.63
N VAL A 55 -12.30 14.36 -3.33
CA VAL A 55 -12.57 15.12 -4.55
C VAL A 55 -13.42 16.34 -4.19
N ARG A 56 -12.96 17.53 -4.58
CA ARG A 56 -13.64 18.79 -4.28
C ARG A 56 -14.86 18.95 -5.19
N GLY A 57 -15.99 19.34 -4.63
CA GLY A 57 -17.24 19.55 -5.39
C GLY A 57 -18.04 18.26 -5.63
N GLU A 58 -17.58 17.12 -5.12
CA GLU A 58 -18.26 15.83 -5.22
C GLU A 58 -18.66 15.29 -3.85
N GLN A 59 -19.70 14.45 -3.83
CA GLN A 59 -20.03 13.68 -2.64
C GLN A 59 -18.99 12.57 -2.45
N ASN A 60 -18.13 12.76 -1.45
CA ASN A 60 -17.13 11.76 -1.08
C ASN A 60 -17.80 10.61 -0.31
N SER A 61 -17.44 9.37 -0.65
CA SER A 61 -17.93 8.18 0.05
C SER A 61 -16.81 7.50 0.83
N ILE A 62 -17.15 7.06 2.04
CA ILE A 62 -16.26 6.18 2.82
C ILE A 62 -16.42 4.78 2.25
N ARG A 63 -15.31 4.15 1.86
CA ARG A 63 -15.26 2.76 1.42
C ARG A 63 -14.09 2.04 2.06
N ALA A 64 -14.16 0.71 2.09
CA ALA A 64 -13.02 -0.11 2.48
C ALA A 64 -11.85 0.09 1.51
N PHE A 65 -10.62 0.03 2.04
CA PHE A 65 -9.42 0.03 1.22
C PHE A 65 -9.30 -1.27 0.45
N THR A 66 -8.79 -1.14 -0.77
CA THR A 66 -8.58 -2.25 -1.70
C THR A 66 -7.09 -2.54 -1.86
N LYS A 67 -6.79 -3.71 -2.44
CA LYS A 67 -5.43 -4.09 -2.84
C LYS A 67 -4.76 -3.01 -3.71
N THR A 68 -5.53 -2.34 -4.57
CA THR A 68 -5.04 -1.27 -5.43
C THR A 68 -4.67 -0.02 -4.64
N ASP A 69 -5.46 0.34 -3.63
CA ASP A 69 -5.15 1.48 -2.75
C ASP A 69 -3.87 1.19 -1.94
N ALA A 70 -3.71 -0.04 -1.45
CA ALA A 70 -2.50 -0.47 -0.76
C ALA A 70 -1.26 -0.36 -1.66
N LYS A 71 -1.35 -0.89 -2.89
CA LYS A 71 -0.25 -0.81 -3.88
C LYS A 71 0.12 0.65 -4.19
N ARG A 72 -0.87 1.53 -4.37
CA ARG A 72 -0.65 2.97 -4.59
C ARG A 72 0.01 3.63 -3.37
N GLY A 73 -0.48 3.34 -2.17
CA GLY A 73 0.08 3.87 -0.93
C GLY A 73 1.55 3.50 -0.71
N ILE A 74 1.95 2.28 -1.10
CA ILE A 74 3.37 1.87 -1.07
C ILE A 74 4.20 2.74 -2.01
N ILE A 75 3.78 2.85 -3.26
CA ILE A 75 4.49 3.62 -4.30
C ILE A 75 4.57 5.09 -3.92
N ASP A 76 3.48 5.67 -3.44
CA ASP A 76 3.43 7.06 -3.00
C ASP A 76 4.43 7.29 -1.85
N MET A 77 4.51 6.36 -0.89
CA MET A 77 5.47 6.47 0.21
C MET A 77 6.92 6.31 -0.26
N LEU A 78 7.22 5.35 -1.13
CA LEU A 78 8.56 5.17 -1.72
C LEU A 78 9.02 6.39 -2.53
N ASN A 79 8.07 7.16 -3.07
CA ASN A 79 8.32 8.36 -3.87
C ASN A 79 8.32 9.67 -3.07
N ARG A 80 7.96 9.64 -1.78
CA ARG A 80 8.11 10.80 -0.89
C ARG A 80 9.58 10.92 -0.49
N LYS A 81 10.34 11.68 -1.28
CA LYS A 81 11.65 12.23 -0.91
C LYS A 81 11.50 13.67 -0.47
#